data_AF-A0A7X6FR51-F1
#
_entry.id   AF-A0A7X6FR51-F1
#
_cell.length_a   1.000
_cell.length_b   1.000
_cell.length_c   1.000
_cell.angle_alpha   90.00
_cell.angle_beta   90.00
_cell.angle_gamma   90.00
#
_symmetry.space_group_name_H-M   'P 1'
#
loop_
_entity.id
_entity.type
_entity.pdbx_description
1 polymer ?
#
loop_
_entity_poly.entity_id
_entity_poly.type
_entity_poly.pdbx_seq_one_letter_code
_entity_poly.pdbx_strand_id
1 'polypeptide(L)'
;MSKYESRDQHNHLRFDIETFGRDLAAEMGIEVEVDGAGTLYPNVVLILGQGLIASLCFSHKADKKVHIRGYHRDNNKLAHHSDRVSFPNITVNPERDLAAIGRDIQRRLIQVSKEGIESIKARLASQNERAGMLADVIKEYKERFPDASINSISGSTHEADIYYNRNGTYLSGSIDYKGKLYIQRLSVGDAKTSAALMAALTGLSQHN
;
A
#
# COMPACT_ATOMS: atom_id res chain seq x y z
N MET A 1 -38.48 12.06 -12.67
CA MET A 1 -37.03 12.11 -12.88
C MET A 1 -36.40 12.54 -11.57
N SER A 2 -35.38 11.84 -11.11
CA SER A 2 -34.61 12.24 -9.93
C SER A 2 -33.93 13.60 -10.19
N LYS A 3 -33.68 14.39 -9.13
CA LYS A 3 -32.94 15.67 -9.26
C LYS A 3 -31.52 15.51 -9.80
N TYR A 4 -30.99 14.28 -9.78
CA TYR A 4 -29.68 13.93 -10.28
C TYR A 4 -29.72 13.32 -11.69
N GLU A 5 -30.88 13.28 -12.36
CA GLU A 5 -30.99 12.74 -13.71
C GLU A 5 -31.13 13.85 -14.74
N SER A 6 -30.29 13.79 -15.78
CA SER A 6 -30.37 14.63 -16.97
C SER A 6 -30.32 13.76 -18.23
N ARG A 7 -30.52 14.37 -19.39
CA ARG A 7 -30.30 13.72 -20.69
C ARG A 7 -29.16 14.41 -21.41
N ASP A 8 -28.28 13.64 -22.05
CA ASP A 8 -27.25 14.20 -22.92
C ASP A 8 -27.83 14.63 -24.28
N GLN A 9 -26.98 15.24 -25.11
CA GLN A 9 -27.31 15.66 -26.48
C GLN A 9 -27.78 14.51 -27.40
N HIS A 10 -27.52 13.25 -27.02
CA HIS A 10 -27.91 12.05 -27.77
C HIS A 10 -29.11 11.34 -27.10
N ASN A 11 -29.79 12.02 -26.17
CA ASN A 11 -30.94 11.52 -25.43
C ASN A 11 -30.64 10.32 -24.49
N HIS A 12 -29.38 10.07 -24.15
CA HIS A 12 -29.03 9.08 -23.12
C HIS A 12 -29.26 9.64 -21.72
N LEU A 13 -29.79 8.81 -20.83
CA LEU A 13 -29.97 9.16 -19.43
C LEU A 13 -28.60 9.29 -18.74
N ARG A 14 -28.32 10.46 -18.20
CA ARG A 14 -27.12 10.79 -17.44
C ARG A 14 -27.47 10.95 -15.97
N PHE A 15 -26.69 10.33 -15.10
CA PHE A 15 -26.76 10.56 -13.66
C PHE A 15 -25.64 11.53 -13.26
N ASP A 16 -26.01 12.64 -12.63
CA ASP A 16 -25.09 13.62 -12.07
C ASP A 16 -24.55 13.11 -10.73
N ILE A 17 -23.53 12.27 -10.84
CA ILE A 17 -22.86 11.68 -9.67
C ILE A 17 -22.07 12.70 -8.87
N GLU A 18 -21.65 13.81 -9.48
CA GLU A 18 -20.95 14.90 -8.80
C GLU A 18 -21.91 15.59 -7.82
N THR A 19 -23.06 16.06 -8.30
CA THR A 19 -24.06 16.71 -7.44
C THR A 19 -24.57 15.74 -6.37
N PHE A 20 -24.85 14.48 -6.72
CA PHE A 20 -25.24 13.45 -5.74
C PHE A 20 -24.18 13.26 -4.65
N GLY A 21 -22.91 13.15 -5.02
CA GLY A 21 -21.82 12.96 -4.07
C GLY A 21 -21.60 14.16 -3.16
N ARG A 22 -21.73 15.39 -3.69
CA ARG A 22 -21.63 16.63 -2.89
C ARG A 22 -22.78 16.74 -1.89
N ASP A 23 -24.01 16.49 -2.32
CA ASP A 23 -25.19 16.53 -1.44
C ASP A 23 -25.09 15.45 -0.34
N LEU A 24 -24.65 14.25 -0.70
CA LEU A 24 -24.45 13.16 0.26
C LEU A 24 -23.33 13.47 1.26
N ALA A 25 -22.23 14.07 0.80
CA ALA A 25 -21.13 14.48 1.67
C ALA A 25 -21.57 15.58 2.65
N ALA A 26 -22.34 16.57 2.17
CA ALA A 26 -22.91 17.62 3.00
C ALA A 26 -23.86 17.06 4.07
N GLU A 27 -24.76 16.13 3.70
CA GLU A 27 -25.66 15.44 4.63
C GLU A 27 -24.90 14.67 5.72
N MET A 28 -23.80 14.02 5.35
CA MET A 28 -22.98 13.25 6.28
C MET A 28 -22.00 14.12 7.08
N GLY A 29 -21.83 15.40 6.74
CA GLY A 29 -20.85 16.29 7.35
C GLY A 29 -19.40 15.88 7.06
N ILE A 30 -19.13 15.36 5.86
CA ILE A 30 -17.80 14.88 5.42
C ILE A 30 -17.30 15.63 4.20
N GLU A 31 -16.01 15.52 3.93
CA GLU A 31 -15.40 16.07 2.72
C GLU A 31 -15.64 15.17 1.49
N VAL A 32 -15.60 15.79 0.30
CA VAL A 32 -15.68 15.11 -0.99
C VAL A 32 -14.64 15.66 -1.95
N GLU A 33 -13.94 14.76 -2.62
CA GLU A 33 -13.02 15.06 -3.71
C GLU A 33 -13.70 14.68 -5.04
N VAL A 34 -13.58 15.56 -6.04
CA VAL A 34 -14.10 15.34 -7.39
C VAL A 34 -12.96 15.55 -8.37
N ASP A 35 -12.49 14.47 -8.98
CA ASP A 35 -11.53 14.52 -10.08
C ASP A 35 -12.27 14.54 -11.42
N GLY A 36 -11.81 15.39 -12.34
CA GLY A 36 -12.50 15.66 -13.60
C GLY A 36 -13.85 16.36 -13.41
N ALA A 37 -13.95 17.31 -12.47
CA ALA A 37 -15.17 18.11 -12.27
C ALA A 37 -15.64 18.74 -13.60
N GLY A 38 -16.95 18.66 -13.87
CA GLY A 38 -17.53 19.12 -15.14
C GLY A 38 -17.27 18.24 -16.38
N THR A 39 -16.50 17.15 -16.26
CA THR A 39 -16.34 16.17 -17.35
C THR A 39 -17.52 15.21 -17.43
N LEU A 40 -17.54 14.34 -18.46
CA LEU A 40 -18.64 13.39 -18.67
C LEU A 40 -18.69 12.29 -17.59
N TYR A 41 -17.54 11.91 -17.03
CA TYR A 41 -17.39 10.83 -16.07
C TYR A 41 -16.49 11.24 -14.89
N PRO A 42 -16.96 12.17 -14.03
CA PRO A 42 -16.17 12.60 -12.89
C PRO A 42 -15.97 11.43 -11.92
N ASN A 43 -14.77 11.34 -11.34
CA ASN A 43 -14.50 10.40 -10.26
C ASN A 43 -14.78 11.11 -8.93
N VAL A 44 -15.79 10.63 -8.20
CA VAL A 44 -16.24 11.25 -6.95
C VAL A 44 -15.85 10.36 -5.78
N VAL A 45 -15.13 10.94 -4.81
CA VAL A 45 -14.58 10.23 -3.67
C VAL A 45 -15.02 10.91 -2.36
N LEU A 46 -15.73 10.17 -1.51
CA LEU A 46 -16.10 10.60 -0.16
C LEU A 46 -14.97 10.32 0.82
N ILE A 47 -14.65 11.28 1.69
CA ILE A 47 -13.60 11.14 2.71
C ILE A 47 -14.23 10.73 4.03
N LEU A 48 -14.12 9.44 4.38
CA LEU A 48 -14.84 8.83 5.50
C LEU A 48 -14.06 8.87 6.83
N GLY A 49 -12.90 9.51 6.83
CA GLY A 49 -12.01 9.64 7.99
C GLY A 49 -11.05 8.46 8.16
N GLN A 50 -10.00 8.65 8.98
CA GLN A 50 -8.96 7.66 9.28
C GLN A 50 -8.35 6.98 8.04
N GLY A 51 -8.20 7.71 6.93
CA GLY A 51 -7.67 7.18 5.67
C GLY A 51 -8.64 6.33 4.85
N LEU A 52 -9.85 6.04 5.36
CA LEU A 52 -10.93 5.40 4.62
C LEU A 52 -11.56 6.42 3.66
N ILE A 53 -11.71 6.00 2.40
CA ILE A 53 -12.38 6.75 1.34
C ILE A 53 -13.41 5.84 0.65
N ALA A 54 -14.38 6.45 -0.02
CA ALA A 54 -15.33 5.70 -0.84
C ALA A 54 -15.51 6.33 -2.22
N SER A 55 -15.24 5.57 -3.27
CA SER A 55 -15.50 6.00 -4.65
C SER A 55 -16.94 5.68 -5.05
N LEU A 56 -17.60 6.64 -5.70
CA LEU A 56 -18.96 6.50 -6.20
C LEU A 56 -18.95 6.13 -7.69
N CYS A 57 -19.71 5.09 -8.05
CA CYS A 57 -19.88 4.68 -9.44
C CYS A 57 -21.36 4.42 -9.74
N PHE A 58 -21.93 5.10 -10.72
CA PHE A 58 -23.31 4.86 -11.14
C PHE A 58 -23.40 3.67 -12.11
N SER A 59 -24.35 2.75 -11.87
CA SER A 59 -24.72 1.70 -12.81
C SER A 59 -25.67 2.28 -13.87
N HIS A 60 -25.19 2.37 -15.11
CA HIS A 60 -26.02 2.72 -16.27
C HIS A 60 -26.92 1.56 -16.76
N LYS A 61 -26.92 0.42 -16.06
CA LYS A 61 -27.83 -0.70 -16.34
C LYS A 61 -29.24 -0.38 -15.83
N ALA A 62 -30.19 -1.27 -16.14
CA ALA A 62 -31.61 -1.11 -15.82
C ALA A 62 -31.92 -0.83 -14.33
N ASP A 63 -31.00 -1.13 -13.42
CA ASP A 63 -31.21 -1.05 -11.99
C ASP A 63 -30.89 0.32 -11.34
N LYS A 64 -30.33 1.29 -12.10
CA LYS A 64 -30.09 2.69 -11.69
C LYS A 64 -29.54 2.85 -10.26
N LYS A 65 -28.51 2.07 -9.90
CA LYS A 65 -27.94 2.09 -8.56
C LYS A 65 -26.61 2.84 -8.53
N VAL A 66 -26.30 3.43 -7.38
CA VAL A 66 -24.96 3.94 -7.08
C VAL A 66 -24.22 2.87 -6.28
N HIS A 67 -23.07 2.43 -6.81
CA HIS A 67 -22.11 1.60 -6.12
C HIS A 67 -21.13 2.50 -5.36
N ILE A 68 -20.99 2.24 -4.07
CA ILE A 68 -20.10 2.96 -3.17
C ILE A 68 -19.02 1.97 -2.74
N ARG A 69 -17.81 2.19 -3.21
CA ARG A 69 -16.69 1.25 -3.06
C ARG A 69 -15.69 1.75 -2.05
N GLY A 70 -15.50 1.02 -0.96
CA GLY A 70 -14.57 1.38 0.11
C GLY A 70 -13.12 1.11 -0.26
N TYR A 71 -12.22 2.01 0.12
CA TYR A 71 -10.78 1.84 0.01
C TYR A 71 -10.07 2.56 1.16
N HIS A 72 -8.87 2.10 1.51
CA HIS A 72 -7.98 2.86 2.40
C HIS A 72 -6.83 3.46 1.57
N ARG A 73 -6.53 4.75 1.75
CA ARG A 73 -5.52 5.49 0.96
C ARG A 73 -4.15 4.81 0.99
N ASP A 74 -3.75 4.25 2.13
CA ASP A 74 -2.45 3.60 2.30
C ASP A 74 -2.42 2.12 1.90
N ASN A 75 -3.53 1.53 1.43
CA ASN A 75 -3.57 0.11 1.07
C ASN A 75 -2.60 -0.22 -0.09
N ASN A 76 -2.33 0.75 -0.97
CA ASN A 76 -1.37 0.62 -2.06
C ASN A 76 0.10 0.71 -1.60
N LYS A 77 0.36 1.17 -0.37
CA LYS A 77 1.71 1.21 0.20
C LYS A 77 2.18 -0.16 0.71
N LEU A 78 1.26 -1.13 0.85
CA LEU A 78 1.61 -2.50 1.21
C LEU A 78 2.33 -3.18 0.04
N ALA A 79 3.52 -3.73 0.33
CA ALA A 79 4.46 -4.27 -0.65
C ALA A 79 3.85 -5.29 -1.64
N HIS A 80 2.96 -6.18 -1.17
CA HIS A 80 2.35 -7.19 -2.01
C HIS A 80 0.84 -7.00 -2.15
N HIS A 81 0.31 -7.33 -3.34
CA HIS A 81 -1.13 -7.33 -3.59
C HIS A 81 -1.89 -8.27 -2.64
N SER A 82 -1.31 -9.40 -2.27
CA SER A 82 -1.88 -10.35 -1.29
C SER A 82 -2.03 -9.76 0.11
N ASP A 83 -1.23 -8.74 0.45
CA ASP A 83 -1.26 -8.12 1.77
C ASP A 83 -2.31 -7.01 1.86
N ARG A 84 -2.95 -6.66 0.74
CA ARG A 84 -3.96 -5.60 0.71
C ARG A 84 -5.24 -6.08 1.39
N VAL A 85 -5.82 -5.18 2.18
CA VAL A 85 -7.08 -5.46 2.88
C VAL A 85 -8.23 -5.11 1.95
N SER A 86 -9.20 -6.02 1.84
CA SER A 86 -10.45 -5.77 1.12
C SER A 86 -11.42 -5.01 2.01
N PHE A 87 -12.08 -4.00 1.45
CA PHE A 87 -13.09 -3.21 2.13
C PHE A 87 -14.47 -3.49 1.54
N PRO A 88 -15.54 -3.38 2.35
CA PRO A 88 -16.89 -3.65 1.86
C PRO A 88 -17.30 -2.66 0.78
N ASN A 89 -18.14 -3.14 -0.12
CA ASN A 89 -18.82 -2.31 -1.12
C ASN A 89 -20.31 -2.32 -0.81
N ILE A 90 -20.97 -1.18 -0.97
CA ILE A 90 -22.42 -1.08 -0.84
C ILE A 90 -23.04 -0.56 -2.12
N THR A 91 -24.29 -0.91 -2.34
CA THR A 91 -25.06 -0.47 -3.50
C THR A 91 -26.34 0.16 -2.97
N VAL A 92 -26.66 1.37 -3.42
CA VAL A 92 -27.80 2.16 -2.95
C VAL A 92 -28.66 2.62 -4.11
N ASN A 93 -29.97 2.76 -3.86
CA ASN A 93 -30.85 3.48 -4.77
C ASN A 93 -30.67 4.99 -4.50
N PRO A 94 -30.23 5.80 -5.49
CA PRO A 94 -30.04 7.24 -5.31
C PRO A 94 -31.34 8.04 -5.12
N GLU A 95 -32.51 7.44 -5.30
CA GLU A 95 -33.81 8.05 -5.03
C GLU A 95 -34.21 8.01 -3.54
N ARG A 96 -33.46 7.26 -2.70
CA ARG A 96 -33.68 7.23 -1.26
C ARG A 96 -33.25 8.55 -0.62
N ASP A 97 -33.85 8.83 0.54
CA ASP A 97 -33.42 9.92 1.42
C ASP A 97 -31.91 9.85 1.73
N LEU A 98 -31.21 10.99 1.59
CA LEU A 98 -29.75 11.05 1.76
C LEU A 98 -29.34 10.67 3.18
N ALA A 99 -30.10 11.07 4.20
CA ALA A 99 -29.81 10.70 5.57
C ALA A 99 -29.87 9.17 5.77
N ALA A 100 -30.82 8.50 5.11
CA ALA A 100 -30.91 7.04 5.13
C ALA A 100 -29.72 6.37 4.40
N ILE A 101 -29.26 6.94 3.28
CA ILE A 101 -28.05 6.47 2.58
C ILE A 101 -26.82 6.66 3.46
N GLY A 102 -26.67 7.83 4.11
CA GLY A 102 -25.58 8.13 5.03
C GLY A 102 -25.52 7.17 6.22
N ARG A 103 -26.67 6.84 6.82
CA ARG A 103 -26.75 5.80 7.87
C ARG A 103 -26.31 4.42 7.39
N ASP A 104 -26.64 4.05 6.15
CA ASP A 104 -26.18 2.79 5.56
C ASP A 104 -24.66 2.79 5.32
N ILE A 105 -24.08 3.91 4.86
CA ILE A 105 -22.61 4.06 4.73
C ILE A 105 -21.95 3.93 6.10
N GLN A 106 -22.46 4.62 7.11
CA GLN A 106 -21.92 4.55 8.47
C GLN A 106 -21.91 3.11 9.00
N ARG A 107 -23.04 2.42 8.88
CA ARG A 107 -23.22 1.07 9.45
C ARG A 107 -22.49 -0.02 8.66
N ARG A 108 -22.59 0.00 7.33
CA ARG A 108 -22.16 -1.12 6.48
C ARG A 108 -20.78 -0.94 5.89
N LEU A 109 -20.29 0.29 5.81
CA LEU A 109 -18.96 0.61 5.30
C LEU A 109 -18.05 1.05 6.45
N ILE A 110 -18.33 2.18 7.10
CA ILE A 110 -17.41 2.76 8.09
C ILE A 110 -17.22 1.84 9.30
N GLN A 111 -18.31 1.39 9.95
CA GLN A 111 -18.23 0.55 11.14
C GLN A 111 -17.57 -0.81 10.85
N VAL A 112 -17.90 -1.44 9.72
CA VAL A 112 -17.34 -2.74 9.32
C VAL A 112 -15.86 -2.63 8.95
N SER A 113 -15.41 -1.47 8.47
CA SER A 113 -14.03 -1.27 8.00
C SER A 113 -13.01 -1.05 9.13
N LYS A 114 -13.44 -0.85 10.38
CA LYS A 114 -12.56 -0.49 11.50
C LYS A 114 -11.39 -1.45 11.68
N GLU A 115 -11.66 -2.75 11.71
CA GLU A 115 -10.61 -3.77 11.87
C GLU A 115 -9.63 -3.78 10.68
N GLY A 116 -10.16 -3.57 9.47
CA GLY A 116 -9.34 -3.47 8.27
C GLY A 116 -8.39 -2.26 8.29
N ILE A 117 -8.87 -1.12 8.78
CA ILE A 117 -8.06 0.10 8.97
C ILE A 117 -6.92 -0.15 9.96
N GLU A 118 -7.23 -0.72 11.13
CA GLU A 118 -6.22 -1.02 12.14
C GLU A 118 -5.20 -2.07 11.65
N SER A 119 -5.65 -3.06 10.87
CA SER A 119 -4.77 -4.05 10.23
C SER A 119 -3.77 -3.38 9.27
N ILE A 120 -4.21 -2.41 8.45
CA ILE A 120 -3.31 -1.66 7.57
C ILE A 120 -2.29 -0.87 8.37
N LYS A 121 -2.73 -0.13 9.40
CA LYS A 121 -1.82 0.65 10.25
C LYS A 121 -0.76 -0.24 10.90
N ALA A 122 -1.16 -1.38 11.46
CA ALA A 122 -0.24 -2.33 12.08
C ALA A 122 0.77 -2.92 11.08
N ARG A 123 0.31 -3.28 9.87
CA ARG A 123 1.19 -3.82 8.81
C ARG A 123 2.21 -2.79 8.34
N LEU A 124 1.79 -1.53 8.14
CA LEU A 124 2.69 -0.44 7.75
C LEU A 124 3.68 -0.11 8.86
N ALA A 125 3.25 -0.08 10.12
CA ALA A 125 4.14 0.10 11.25
C ALA A 125 5.22 -1.00 11.30
N SER A 126 4.82 -2.27 11.12
CA SER A 126 5.77 -3.39 11.08
C SER A 126 6.72 -3.33 9.87
N GLN A 127 6.25 -2.88 8.70
CA GLN A 127 7.12 -2.67 7.54
C GLN A 127 8.15 -1.58 7.78
N ASN A 128 7.74 -0.45 8.38
CA ASN A 128 8.64 0.66 8.72
C ASN A 128 9.67 0.24 9.77
N GLU A 129 9.25 -0.51 10.79
CA GLU A 129 10.14 -1.06 11.81
C GLU A 129 11.21 -1.96 11.18
N ARG A 130 10.80 -2.91 10.32
CA ARG A 130 11.72 -3.81 9.62
C ARG A 130 12.68 -3.06 8.70
N ALA A 131 12.20 -2.03 8.00
CA ALA A 131 13.04 -1.19 7.16
C ALA A 131 14.12 -0.46 7.98
N GLY A 132 13.76 0.04 9.17
CA GLY A 132 14.71 0.65 10.11
C GLY A 132 15.76 -0.36 10.60
N MET A 133 15.32 -1.54 11.05
CA MET A 133 16.23 -2.62 11.46
C MET A 133 17.18 -3.04 10.34
N LEU A 134 16.67 -3.18 9.11
CA LEU A 134 17.49 -3.52 7.95
C LEU A 134 18.54 -2.44 7.66
N ALA A 135 18.19 -1.16 7.80
CA ALA A 135 19.15 -0.07 7.61
C ALA A 135 20.30 -0.13 8.63
N ASP A 136 19.99 -0.44 9.89
CA ASP A 136 21.00 -0.62 10.95
C ASP A 136 21.89 -1.83 10.67
N VAL A 137 21.30 -2.95 10.25
CA VAL A 137 22.05 -4.16 9.85
C VAL A 137 22.95 -3.88 8.64
N ILE A 138 22.47 -3.18 7.60
CA ILE A 138 23.28 -2.79 6.44
C ILE A 138 24.48 -1.96 6.90
N LYS A 139 24.27 -0.99 7.80
CA LYS A 139 25.33 -0.14 8.32
C LYS A 139 26.39 -0.97 9.06
N GLU A 140 25.96 -1.83 9.97
CA GLU A 140 26.85 -2.72 10.72
C GLU A 140 27.67 -3.63 9.79
N TYR A 141 27.03 -4.24 8.79
CA TYR A 141 27.74 -5.08 7.83
C TYR A 141 28.70 -4.27 6.95
N LYS A 142 28.38 -3.03 6.57
CA LYS A 142 29.31 -2.15 5.84
C LYS A 142 30.54 -1.79 6.67
N GLU A 143 30.37 -1.59 7.97
CA GLU A 143 31.48 -1.35 8.90
C GLU A 143 32.37 -2.58 9.06
N ARG A 144 31.77 -3.78 9.13
CA ARG A 144 32.50 -5.07 9.21
C ARG A 144 33.14 -5.48 7.89
N PHE A 145 32.54 -5.08 6.77
CA PHE A 145 32.93 -5.45 5.41
C PHE A 145 33.01 -4.23 4.48
N PRO A 146 33.99 -3.34 4.68
CA PRO A 146 34.07 -2.11 3.91
C PRO A 146 34.29 -2.34 2.41
N ASP A 147 34.85 -3.49 2.02
CA ASP A 147 35.06 -3.85 0.62
C ASP A 147 33.85 -4.54 -0.05
N ALA A 148 32.80 -4.86 0.71
CA ALA A 148 31.58 -5.45 0.17
C ALA A 148 30.58 -4.37 -0.27
N SER A 149 29.95 -4.58 -1.42
CA SER A 149 28.80 -3.80 -1.86
C SER A 149 27.55 -4.35 -1.18
N ILE A 150 26.93 -3.53 -0.33
CA ILE A 150 25.70 -3.90 0.39
C ILE A 150 24.63 -2.85 0.11
N ASN A 151 23.55 -3.26 -0.54
CA ASN A 151 22.49 -2.36 -0.95
C ASN A 151 21.13 -2.97 -0.63
N SER A 152 20.21 -2.14 -0.11
CA SER A 152 18.81 -2.54 0.00
C SER A 152 18.27 -2.84 -1.40
N ILE A 153 17.59 -3.98 -1.54
CA ILE A 153 16.87 -4.30 -2.77
C ILE A 153 15.74 -3.27 -2.90
N SER A 154 15.65 -2.60 -4.05
CA SER A 154 14.65 -1.54 -4.26
C SER A 154 13.24 -2.02 -3.92
N GLY A 155 12.62 -1.40 -2.90
CA GLY A 155 11.28 -1.74 -2.43
C GLY A 155 11.19 -2.91 -1.44
N SER A 156 12.31 -3.55 -1.09
CA SER A 156 12.37 -4.55 -0.03
C SER A 156 12.55 -3.89 1.33
N THR A 157 11.63 -4.17 2.25
CA THR A 157 11.77 -3.81 3.67
C THR A 157 12.41 -4.92 4.50
N HIS A 158 12.81 -6.03 3.87
CA HIS A 158 13.17 -7.26 4.58
C HIS A 158 14.58 -7.74 4.30
N GLU A 159 15.13 -7.43 3.12
CA GLU A 159 16.41 -7.96 2.66
C GLU A 159 17.25 -6.92 1.90
N ALA A 160 18.56 -7.04 2.07
CA ALA A 160 19.59 -6.32 1.32
C ALA A 160 20.49 -7.32 0.59
N ASP A 161 20.92 -6.98 -0.62
CA ASP A 161 21.93 -7.77 -1.32
C ASP A 161 23.31 -7.47 -0.74
N ILE A 162 24.12 -8.51 -0.59
CA ILE A 162 25.55 -8.41 -0.32
C ILE A 162 26.33 -9.03 -1.48
N TYR A 163 27.30 -8.27 -1.98
CA TYR A 163 28.17 -8.67 -3.06
C TYR A 163 29.62 -8.31 -2.77
N TYR A 164 30.52 -9.28 -2.95
CA TYR A 164 31.96 -9.08 -2.87
C TYR A 164 32.65 -9.85 -3.99
N ASN A 165 33.58 -9.21 -4.68
CA ASN A 165 34.37 -9.84 -5.73
C ASN A 165 35.75 -9.19 -5.81
N ARG A 166 36.75 -9.79 -5.16
CA ARG A 166 38.15 -9.34 -5.19
C ARG A 166 39.11 -10.50 -5.02
N ASN A 167 40.27 -10.41 -5.67
CA ASN A 167 41.41 -11.32 -5.51
C ASN A 167 41.04 -12.82 -5.62
N GLY A 168 40.19 -13.17 -6.59
CA GLY A 168 39.75 -14.56 -6.80
C GLY A 168 38.71 -15.07 -5.80
N THR A 169 38.28 -14.24 -4.85
CA THR A 169 37.21 -14.53 -3.90
C THR A 169 35.94 -13.80 -4.29
N TYR A 170 34.83 -14.53 -4.23
CA TYR A 170 33.51 -14.09 -4.64
C TYR A 170 32.49 -14.50 -3.60
N LEU A 171 31.62 -13.56 -3.21
CA LEU A 171 30.47 -13.79 -2.35
C LEU A 171 29.27 -13.06 -2.95
N SER A 172 28.14 -13.75 -3.08
CA SER A 172 26.85 -13.12 -3.30
C SER A 172 25.79 -13.76 -2.41
N GLY A 173 24.89 -12.94 -1.90
CA GLY A 173 23.82 -13.39 -1.01
C GLY A 173 22.89 -12.25 -0.62
N SER A 174 22.02 -12.53 0.35
CA SER A 174 21.18 -11.52 0.96
C SER A 174 21.34 -11.50 2.48
N ILE A 175 21.09 -10.34 3.09
CA ILE A 175 21.05 -10.15 4.53
C ILE A 175 19.63 -9.73 4.89
N ASP A 176 18.99 -10.43 5.81
CA ASP A 176 17.67 -10.04 6.28
C ASP A 176 17.73 -8.99 7.41
N TYR A 177 16.58 -8.37 7.69
CA TYR A 177 16.42 -7.38 8.77
C TYR A 177 16.74 -7.92 10.19
N LYS A 178 16.92 -9.24 10.36
CA LYS A 178 17.36 -9.86 11.62
C LYS A 178 18.88 -10.06 11.66
N GLY A 179 19.60 -9.59 10.65
CA GLY A 179 21.06 -9.74 10.54
C GLY A 179 21.50 -11.12 10.04
N LYS A 180 20.58 -11.97 9.58
CA LYS A 180 20.95 -13.29 9.07
C LYS A 180 21.41 -13.16 7.62
N LEU A 181 22.60 -13.67 7.36
CA LEU A 181 23.19 -13.78 6.04
C LEU A 181 22.78 -15.10 5.35
N TYR A 182 22.27 -14.99 4.14
CA TYR A 182 21.97 -16.10 3.23
C TYR A 182 22.95 -16.07 2.07
N ILE A 183 23.89 -17.01 2.07
CA ILE A 183 24.89 -17.12 1.01
C ILE A 183 24.29 -17.89 -0.17
N GLN A 184 24.20 -17.25 -1.33
CA GLN A 184 23.74 -17.89 -2.56
C GLN A 184 24.90 -18.48 -3.34
N ARG A 185 26.03 -17.78 -3.37
CA ARG A 185 27.25 -18.21 -4.06
C ARG A 185 28.47 -17.78 -3.27
N LEU A 186 29.43 -18.68 -3.20
CA LEU A 186 30.72 -18.47 -2.56
C LEU A 186 31.79 -19.15 -3.42
N SER A 187 32.79 -18.38 -3.83
CA SER A 187 34.05 -18.90 -4.34
C SER A 187 35.15 -18.34 -3.47
N VAL A 188 36.04 -19.21 -3.02
CA VAL A 188 37.17 -18.84 -2.21
C VAL A 188 38.44 -19.20 -2.95
N GLY A 189 39.37 -18.26 -3.03
CA GLY A 189 40.67 -18.44 -3.65
C GLY A 189 41.61 -19.23 -2.75
N ASP A 190 42.77 -18.64 -2.43
CA ASP A 190 43.73 -19.26 -1.52
C ASP A 190 43.26 -19.28 -0.05
N ALA A 191 43.89 -20.13 0.77
CA ALA A 191 43.53 -20.31 2.18
C ALA A 191 43.57 -19.01 3.00
N LYS A 192 44.48 -18.08 2.66
CA LYS A 192 44.61 -16.78 3.32
C LYS A 192 43.38 -15.92 3.05
N THR A 193 42.90 -15.90 1.81
CA THR A 193 41.73 -15.13 1.40
C THR A 193 40.43 -15.72 1.93
N SER A 194 40.33 -17.06 2.01
CA SER A 194 39.23 -17.77 2.70
C SER A 194 39.14 -17.38 4.17
N ALA A 195 40.28 -17.38 4.87
CA ALA A 195 40.32 -17.07 6.29
C ALA A 195 39.99 -15.60 6.58
N ALA A 196 40.41 -14.67 5.71
CA ALA A 196 40.05 -13.26 5.81
C ALA A 196 38.53 -13.05 5.59
N LEU A 197 37.94 -13.73 4.61
CA LEU A 197 36.50 -13.66 4.36
C LEU A 197 35.70 -14.24 5.54
N MET A 198 36.09 -15.42 6.05
CA MET A 198 35.40 -16.03 7.20
C MET A 198 35.56 -15.20 8.48
N ALA A 199 36.73 -14.61 8.73
CA ALA A 199 36.95 -13.69 9.85
C ALA A 199 36.01 -12.49 9.76
N ALA A 200 35.87 -11.90 8.57
CA ALA A 200 34.94 -10.79 8.35
C ALA A 200 33.46 -11.23 8.51
N LEU A 201 33.07 -12.44 8.06
CA LEU A 201 31.70 -12.99 8.17
C LEU A 201 31.29 -13.39 9.57
N THR A 202 32.24 -13.80 10.40
CA THR A 202 31.95 -14.31 11.74
C THR A 202 32.29 -13.31 12.84
N GLY A 203 32.94 -12.19 12.50
CA GLY A 203 33.46 -11.23 13.49
C GLY A 203 34.60 -11.78 14.35
N LEU A 204 35.12 -12.97 14.01
CA LEU A 204 36.30 -13.54 14.66
C LEU A 204 37.53 -12.85 14.09
N SER A 205 37.97 -11.77 14.75
CA SER A 205 39.27 -11.17 14.49
C SER A 205 40.37 -12.22 14.65
N GLN A 206 41.22 -12.35 13.63
CA GLN A 206 42.42 -13.19 13.70
C GLN A 206 43.37 -12.59 14.73
N HIS A 207 43.30 -13.08 15.97
CA HIS A 207 44.40 -12.95 16.91
C HIS A 207 45.50 -13.91 16.46
N ASN A 208 46.49 -13.36 15.76
CA ASN A 208 47.85 -13.89 15.76
C ASN A 208 48.65 -13.12 16.81
#